data_AF-A0A840Y428-F1
#
_entry.id   AF-A0A840Y428-F1
#
_cell.length_a   1.000
_cell.length_b   1.000
_cell.length_c   1.000
_cell.angle_alpha   90.00
_cell.angle_beta   90.00
_cell.angle_gamma   90.00
#
_symmetry.space_group_name_H-M   'P 1'
#
loop_
_entity.id
_entity.type
_entity.pdbx_description
1 polymer ?
#
loop_
_entity_poly.entity_id
_entity_poly.type
_entity_poly.pdbx_seq_one_letter_code
_entity_poly.pdbx_strand_id
1 'polypeptide(L)'
;MDLPPAPSTRDRAALRALIAEGVRQNPVVTVTDPDLRALLDDPAAECSFEALGFDSLARMELCIWLQLEAGIEVSEAALLDHPGVAALAAHLAVRG
;
A
#
# COMPACT_ATOMS: atom_id res chain seq x y z
N MET A 1 4.15 4.10 -38.15
CA MET A 1 4.59 3.05 -37.23
C MET A 1 4.52 3.67 -35.86
N ASP A 2 3.37 3.53 -35.21
CA ASP A 2 3.15 4.06 -33.87
C ASP A 2 3.85 3.11 -32.90
N LEU A 3 4.81 3.62 -32.13
CA LEU A 3 5.44 2.84 -31.06
C LEU A 3 4.36 2.60 -29.99
N PRO A 4 4.14 1.37 -29.48
CA PRO A 4 3.23 1.20 -28.36
C PRO A 4 3.67 2.11 -27.20
N PRO A 5 2.73 2.66 -26.40
CA PRO A 5 3.12 3.43 -25.22
C PRO A 5 4.06 2.58 -24.36
N ALA A 6 5.14 3.21 -23.87
CA ALA A 6 6.08 2.60 -22.92
C ALA A 6 5.29 1.96 -21.76
N PRO A 7 5.80 0.86 -21.14
CA PRO A 7 5.12 0.20 -20.04
C PRO A 7 4.70 1.24 -19.00
N SER A 8 3.39 1.31 -18.76
CA SER A 8 2.74 2.32 -17.96
C SER A 8 3.24 2.24 -16.52
N THR A 9 4.22 3.06 -16.15
CA THR A 9 4.58 3.23 -14.73
C THR A 9 3.31 3.64 -13.99
N ARG A 10 2.83 2.78 -13.08
CA ARG A 10 1.66 3.11 -12.27
C ARG A 10 1.96 4.37 -11.45
N ASP A 11 0.99 5.25 -11.33
CA ASP A 11 1.12 6.45 -10.51
C ASP A 11 1.36 6.05 -9.04
N ARG A 12 2.56 6.34 -8.54
CA ARG A 12 2.98 6.04 -7.17
C ARG A 12 2.12 6.75 -6.14
N ALA A 13 1.67 7.97 -6.40
CA ALA A 13 0.79 8.70 -5.49
C ALA A 13 -0.58 8.03 -5.42
N ALA A 14 -1.11 7.59 -6.56
CA ALA A 14 -2.36 6.83 -6.61
C ALA A 14 -2.25 5.47 -5.89
N LEU A 15 -1.14 4.74 -6.09
CA LEU A 15 -0.86 3.49 -5.38
C LEU A 15 -0.76 3.71 -3.86
N ARG A 16 -0.07 4.76 -3.43
CA ARG A 16 0.05 5.13 -2.01
C ARG A 16 -1.31 5.44 -1.41
N ALA A 17 -2.16 6.20 -2.11
CA ALA A 17 -3.52 6.49 -1.66
C ALA A 17 -4.38 5.22 -1.55
N LEU A 18 -4.25 4.30 -2.51
CA LEU A 18 -4.93 3.01 -2.50
C LEU A 18 -4.50 2.13 -1.33
N ILE A 19 -3.19 2.01 -1.07
CA ILE A 19 -2.69 1.23 0.07
C ILE A 19 -3.17 1.85 1.38
N ALA A 20 -3.14 3.18 1.50
CA ALA A 20 -3.66 3.86 2.68
C ALA A 20 -5.17 3.60 2.90
N GLU A 21 -5.93 3.46 1.81
CA GLU A 21 -7.33 3.04 1.89
C GLU A 21 -7.46 1.58 2.36
N GLY A 22 -6.66 0.66 1.82
CA GLY A 22 -6.62 -0.72 2.30
C GLY A 22 -6.25 -0.83 3.79
N VAL A 23 -5.36 0.05 4.28
CA VAL A 23 -5.06 0.18 5.72
C VAL A 23 -6.30 0.64 6.51
N ARG A 24 -7.07 1.61 5.99
CA ARG A 24 -8.30 2.12 6.63
C ARG A 24 -9.42 1.08 6.66
N GLN A 25 -9.53 0.28 5.62
CA GLN A 25 -10.55 -0.77 5.49
C GLN A 25 -10.13 -2.11 6.12
N ASN A 26 -8.93 -2.18 6.72
CA ASN A 26 -8.41 -3.42 7.29
C ASN A 26 -9.25 -3.85 8.51
N PRO A 27 -9.81 -5.07 8.53
CA PRO A 27 -10.67 -5.52 9.63
C PRO A 27 -9.89 -5.88 10.91
N VAL A 28 -8.57 -6.01 10.83
CA VAL A 28 -7.70 -6.46 11.93
C VAL A 28 -7.01 -5.28 12.62
N VAL A 29 -6.66 -4.23 11.86
CA VAL A 29 -5.97 -3.05 12.37
C VAL A 29 -6.89 -1.86 12.47
N THR A 30 -6.90 -1.21 13.63
CA THR A 30 -7.56 0.09 13.83
C THR A 30 -6.52 1.13 14.22
N VAL A 31 -6.29 2.12 13.34
CA VAL A 31 -5.39 3.23 13.61
C VAL A 31 -6.11 4.25 14.51
N THR A 32 -5.88 4.15 15.82
CA THR A 32 -6.50 5.01 16.84
C THR A 32 -5.69 6.27 17.14
N ASP A 33 -4.37 6.21 16.93
CA ASP A 33 -3.47 7.33 17.14
C ASP A 33 -3.71 8.43 16.06
N PRO A 34 -4.04 9.67 16.45
CA PRO A 34 -4.34 10.75 15.52
C PRO A 34 -3.11 11.19 14.70
N ASP A 35 -1.90 11.08 15.25
CA ASP A 35 -0.67 11.45 14.55
C ASP A 35 -0.34 10.40 13.49
N LEU A 36 -0.51 9.11 13.81
CA LEU A 36 -0.39 8.04 12.81
C LEU A 36 -1.46 8.15 11.72
N ARG A 37 -2.68 8.56 12.07
CA ARG A 37 -3.74 8.81 11.10
C ARG A 37 -3.34 9.96 10.16
N ALA A 38 -2.84 11.07 10.70
CA ALA A 38 -2.36 12.20 9.90
C ALA A 38 -1.20 11.81 8.97
N LEU A 39 -0.25 11.00 9.44
CA LEU A 39 0.82 10.45 8.59
C LEU A 39 0.27 9.54 7.49
N LEU A 40 -0.72 8.71 7.80
CA LEU A 40 -1.39 7.85 6.81
C LEU A 40 -2.18 8.67 5.77
N ASP A 41 -2.66 9.86 6.10
CA ASP A 41 -3.41 10.70 5.17
C ASP A 41 -2.49 11.64 4.35
N ASP A 42 -1.28 11.93 4.81
CA ASP A 42 -0.31 12.78 4.09
C ASP A 42 0.36 12.03 2.92
N PRO A 43 0.08 12.41 1.64
CA PRO A 43 0.62 11.73 0.47
C PRO A 43 2.15 11.76 0.36
N ALA A 44 2.83 12.66 1.07
CA ALA A 44 4.28 12.79 1.08
C ALA A 44 4.95 12.09 2.28
N ALA A 45 4.18 11.69 3.29
CA ALA A 45 4.71 11.03 4.47
C ALA A 45 4.93 9.52 4.25
N GLU A 46 5.93 8.99 4.95
CA GLU A 46 6.08 7.55 5.13
C GLU A 46 5.36 7.12 6.41
N CYS A 47 4.71 5.96 6.34
CA CYS A 47 3.98 5.38 7.46
C CYS A 47 4.28 3.89 7.48
N SER A 48 5.02 3.44 8.49
CA SER A 48 5.41 2.02 8.57
C SER A 48 4.24 1.16 9.00
N PHE A 49 4.15 -0.04 8.44
CA PHE A 49 3.11 -1.01 8.83
C PHE A 49 3.26 -1.40 10.32
N GLU A 50 4.48 -1.48 10.83
CA GLU A 50 4.75 -1.75 12.25
C GLU A 50 4.18 -0.66 13.16
N ALA A 51 4.35 0.62 12.84
CA ALA A 51 3.78 1.71 13.62
C ALA A 51 2.25 1.66 13.66
N LEU A 52 1.64 1.19 12.57
CA LEU A 52 0.20 0.96 12.47
C LEU A 52 -0.29 -0.30 13.20
N GLY A 53 0.61 -1.11 13.77
CA GLY A 53 0.28 -2.36 14.45
C GLY A 53 -0.03 -3.53 13.52
N PHE A 54 0.49 -3.52 12.29
CA PHE A 54 0.33 -4.66 11.37
C PHE A 54 1.10 -5.88 11.86
N ASP A 55 0.40 -6.98 12.01
CA ASP A 55 0.96 -8.32 12.18
C ASP A 55 0.85 -9.12 10.85
N SER A 56 1.02 -10.44 10.90
CA SER A 56 0.87 -11.29 9.71
C SER A 56 -0.57 -11.31 9.18
N LEU A 57 -1.57 -11.34 10.07
CA LEU A 57 -2.98 -11.40 9.64
C LEU A 57 -3.39 -10.07 9.00
N ALA A 58 -3.02 -8.94 9.59
CA ALA A 58 -3.28 -7.62 9.01
C ALA A 58 -2.65 -7.46 7.62
N ARG A 59 -1.42 -7.96 7.42
CA ARG A 59 -0.75 -7.96 6.12
C ARG A 59 -1.47 -8.86 5.11
N MET A 60 -1.90 -10.05 5.51
CA MET A 60 -2.69 -10.95 4.67
C MET A 60 -4.00 -10.30 4.23
N GLU A 61 -4.74 -9.68 5.14
CA GLU A 61 -5.98 -8.95 4.83
C GLU A 61 -5.74 -7.80 3.85
N LEU A 62 -4.63 -7.07 4.00
CA LEU A 62 -4.26 -6.02 3.03
C LEU A 62 -3.96 -6.60 1.64
N CYS A 63 -3.25 -7.72 1.55
CA CYS A 63 -3.00 -8.41 0.27
C CYS A 63 -4.32 -8.85 -0.40
N ILE A 64 -5.24 -9.43 0.38
CA ILE A 64 -6.57 -9.85 -0.11
C ILE A 64 -7.35 -8.63 -0.59
N TRP A 65 -7.40 -7.56 0.20
CA TRP A 65 -8.11 -6.34 -0.15
C TRP A 65 -7.57 -5.71 -1.43
N LEU A 66 -6.24 -5.60 -1.59
CA LEU A 66 -5.61 -5.07 -2.80
C LEU A 66 -5.91 -5.94 -4.04
N GLN A 67 -6.00 -7.26 -3.87
CA GLN A 67 -6.39 -8.16 -4.95
C GLN A 67 -7.86 -7.96 -5.35
N LEU A 68 -8.77 -7.93 -4.38
CA LEU A 68 -10.21 -7.87 -4.63
C LEU A 68 -10.66 -6.49 -5.13
N GLU A 69 -10.18 -5.41 -4.51
CA GLU A 69 -10.66 -4.05 -4.78
C GLU A 69 -9.87 -3.34 -5.89
N ALA A 70 -8.59 -3.71 -6.08
CA ALA A 70 -7.71 -3.05 -7.04
C ALA A 70 -7.10 -3.95 -8.11
N GLY A 71 -7.32 -5.27 -8.04
CA GLY A 71 -6.71 -6.23 -8.96
C GLY A 71 -5.18 -6.27 -8.85
N ILE A 72 -4.61 -5.83 -7.72
CA ILE A 72 -3.17 -5.82 -7.48
C ILE A 72 -2.79 -7.05 -6.68
N GLU A 73 -2.09 -7.98 -7.30
CA GLU A 73 -1.52 -9.14 -6.62
C GLU A 73 -0.20 -8.75 -5.94
N VAL A 74 -0.16 -8.91 -4.61
CA VAL A 74 1.02 -8.68 -3.79
C VAL A 74 1.12 -9.76 -2.72
N SER A 75 2.34 -10.20 -2.43
CA SER A 75 2.60 -11.21 -1.39
C SER A 75 2.90 -10.55 -0.04
N GLU A 76 2.63 -11.26 1.06
CA GLU A 76 3.05 -10.81 2.40
C GLU A 76 4.57 -10.58 2.51
N ALA A 77 5.37 -11.36 1.76
CA ALA A 77 6.81 -11.16 1.68
C ALA A 77 7.17 -9.78 1.11
N ALA A 78 6.43 -9.28 0.12
CA ALA A 78 6.66 -7.94 -0.40
C ALA A 78 6.33 -6.85 0.64
N LEU A 79 5.34 -7.06 1.51
CA LEU A 79 5.05 -6.15 2.62
C LEU A 79 6.13 -6.18 3.70
N LEU A 80 6.84 -7.30 3.86
CA LEU A 80 8.02 -7.39 4.73
C LEU A 80 9.22 -6.66 4.13
N ASP A 81 9.47 -6.86 2.83
CA ASP A 81 10.59 -6.22 2.13
C ASP A 81 10.39 -4.71 1.96
N HIS A 82 9.14 -4.25 1.94
CA HIS A 82 8.74 -2.85 1.82
C HIS A 82 7.80 -2.46 2.97
N PRO A 83 8.32 -2.28 4.20
CA PRO A 83 7.53 -2.21 5.43
C PRO A 83 6.90 -0.82 5.69
N GLY A 84 6.32 -0.22 4.66
CA GLY A 84 5.64 1.07 4.75
C GLY A 84 4.75 1.37 3.55
N VAL A 85 3.79 2.27 3.74
CA VAL A 85 2.79 2.61 2.72
C VAL A 85 3.45 3.22 1.48
N ALA A 86 4.40 4.16 1.65
CA ALA A 86 5.05 4.79 0.51
C ALA A 86 6.13 3.87 -0.11
N ALA A 87 6.85 3.10 0.71
CA ALA A 87 7.77 2.06 0.26
C ALA A 87 7.08 0.99 -0.61
N LEU A 88 5.94 0.46 -0.18
CA LEU A 88 5.16 -0.52 -0.94
C LEU A 88 4.62 0.09 -2.24
N ALA A 89 4.14 1.34 -2.21
CA ALA A 89 3.70 2.04 -3.41
C ALA A 89 4.83 2.19 -4.44
N ALA A 90 6.04 2.52 -3.99
CA ALA A 90 7.22 2.62 -4.85
C ALA A 90 7.58 1.29 -5.50
N HIS A 91 7.52 0.18 -4.75
CA HIS A 91 7.73 -1.17 -5.28
C HIS A 91 6.68 -1.55 -6.34
N LEU A 92 5.40 -1.30 -6.06
CA LEU A 92 4.31 -1.61 -6.99
C LEU A 92 4.35 -0.76 -8.27
N ALA A 93 4.89 0.47 -8.19
CA ALA A 93 5.03 1.35 -9.34
C ALA A 93 6.03 0.81 -10.39
N VAL A 94 7.06 0.08 -9.95
CA VAL A 94 8.12 -0.46 -10.83
C VAL A 94 7.86 -1.90 -11.30
N ARG A 95 6.83 -2.58 -10.76
CA ARG A 95 6.41 -3.93 -11.18
C ARG A 95 5.25 -3.92 -12.19
N GLY A 96 4.90 -2.75 -12.72
CA GLY A 96 3.88 -2.52 -13.74
C GLY A 96 4.38 -2.74 -15.16
#